data_AF-A0A6G3QMM0-F1
#
_entry.id   AF-A0A6G3QMM0-F1
#
_cell.length_a   1.000
_cell.length_b   1.000
_cell.length_c   1.000
_cell.angle_alpha   90.00
_cell.angle_beta   90.00
_cell.angle_gamma   90.00
#
_symmetry.space_group_name_H-M   'P 1'
#
loop_
_entity.id
_entity.type
_entity.pdbx_description
1 polymer ?
#
loop_
_entity_poly.entity_id
_entity_poly.type
_entity_poly.pdbx_seq_one_letter_code
_entity_poly.pdbx_strand_id
1 'polypeptide(L)' 'SLRRLRHGAAGALSPEDLAALDRLLDTDGPHSLLRRDDLAVRTERSVWAARRPA' A
#
# COMPACT_ATOMS: atom_id res chain seq x y z
N SER A 1 7.70 -1.87 -2.29
CA SER A 1 6.58 -2.75 -2.69
C SER A 1 5.18 -2.27 -2.31
N LEU A 2 4.95 -1.53 -1.22
CA LEU A 2 3.57 -1.12 -0.83
C LEU A 2 2.95 0.00 -1.67
N ARG A 3 3.75 0.91 -2.26
CA ARG A 3 3.24 1.97 -3.15
C ARG A 3 2.51 1.43 -4.39
N ARG A 4 2.85 0.22 -4.86
CA ARG A 4 2.12 -0.44 -5.95
C ARG A 4 0.73 -0.89 -5.52
N LEU A 5 0.57 -1.34 -4.27
CA LEU A 5 -0.72 -1.72 -3.70
C LEU A 5 -1.67 -0.51 -3.64
N ARG A 6 -1.15 0.68 -3.24
CA ARG A 6 -1.93 1.93 -3.31
C ARG A 6 -2.50 2.18 -4.69
N HIS A 7 -1.69 2.02 -5.74
CA HIS A 7 -2.14 2.30 -7.11
C HIS A 7 -3.24 1.33 -7.56
N GLY A 8 -3.11 0.04 -7.26
CA GLY A 8 -4.14 -0.95 -7.56
C GLY A 8 -5.44 -0.75 -6.78
N ALA A 9 -5.34 -0.28 -5.52
CA ALA A 9 -6.49 -0.06 -4.66
C ALA A 9 -7.27 1.23 -4.98
N ALA A 10 -6.66 2.19 -5.69
CA ALA A 10 -7.25 3.50 -6.00
C ALA A 10 -8.61 3.45 -6.71
N GLY A 11 -8.86 2.39 -7.50
CA GLY A 11 -10.15 2.20 -8.19
C GLY A 11 -11.19 1.40 -7.39
N ALA A 12 -10.82 0.83 -6.25
CA ALA A 12 -11.65 -0.09 -5.48
C ALA A 12 -12.04 0.44 -4.10
N LEU A 13 -11.29 1.43 -3.58
CA LEU A 13 -11.51 2.01 -2.26
C LEU A 13 -12.22 3.35 -2.36
N SER A 14 -12.99 3.68 -1.32
CA SER A 14 -13.54 5.03 -1.16
C SER A 14 -12.40 6.05 -0.98
N PRO A 15 -12.65 7.35 -1.23
CA PRO A 15 -11.65 8.39 -0.99
C PRO A 15 -11.16 8.43 0.47
N GLU A 16 -12.04 8.15 1.43
CA GLU A 16 -11.70 8.08 2.85
C GLU A 16 -10.74 6.93 3.14
N ASP A 17 -11.02 5.74 2.63
CA ASP A 17 -10.18 4.56 2.82
C ASP A 17 -8.83 4.73 2.11
N LEU A 18 -8.80 5.40 0.96
CA LEU A 18 -7.55 5.74 0.29
C LEU A 18 -6.71 6.72 1.10
N ALA A 19 -7.35 7.72 1.73
CA ALA A 19 -6.65 8.65 2.61
C ALA A 19 -6.14 7.96 3.89
N ALA A 20 -6.88 6.98 4.42
CA ALA A 20 -6.41 6.14 5.52
C ALA A 20 -5.19 5.29 5.09
N LEU A 21 -5.28 4.65 3.92
CA LEU A 21 -4.17 3.87 3.36
C LEU A 21 -2.93 4.73 3.11
N ASP A 22 -3.08 5.95 2.58
CA ASP A 22 -1.96 6.87 2.34
C ASP A 22 -1.24 7.23 3.66
N ARG A 23 -1.96 7.45 4.76
CA ARG A 23 -1.36 7.70 6.09
C ARG A 23 -0.58 6.51 6.64
N LEU A 24 -1.05 5.29 6.39
CA LEU A 24 -0.38 4.05 6.83
C LEU A 24 0.88 3.75 6.00
N LEU A 25 0.91 4.21 4.74
CA LEU A 25 2.02 4.00 3.81
C LEU A 25 3.07 5.12 3.82
N ASP A 26 2.75 6.26 4.44
CA ASP A 26 3.70 7.33 4.70
C ASP A 26 4.79 6.82 5.66
N THR A 27 6.04 6.84 5.23
CA THR A 27 7.19 6.34 6.01
C THR A 27 7.63 7.31 7.09
N ASP A 28 7.34 8.60 6.89
CA ASP A 28 7.75 9.66 7.82
C ASP A 28 6.67 9.89 8.89
N GLY A 29 5.42 9.53 8.57
CA GLY A 29 4.26 9.67 9.44
C GLY A 29 4.27 8.78 10.70
N PRO A 30 3.59 9.23 11.78
CA PRO A 30 3.52 8.49 13.04
C PRO A 30 2.70 7.20 12.94
N HIS A 31 1.82 7.09 11.95
CA HIS A 31 0.96 5.92 11.71
C HIS A 31 1.56 4.92 10.72
N SER A 32 2.84 5.11 10.34
CA SER A 32 3.49 4.26 9.35
C SER A 32 3.46 2.79 9.77
N LEU A 33 3.08 1.90 8.84
CA LEU A 33 3.18 0.46 9.05
C LEU A 33 4.62 0.00 9.31
N LEU A 34 5.63 0.75 8.83
CA LEU A 34 7.04 0.43 9.07
C LEU A 34 7.48 0.67 10.51
N ARG A 35 6.71 1.46 11.27
CA ARG A 35 6.97 1.73 12.69
C ARG A 35 6.27 0.74 13.62
N ARG A 36 5.40 -0.14 13.10
CA ARG A 36 4.72 -1.16 13.88
C ARG A 36 5.57 -2.42 13.97
N ASP A 37 6.04 -2.69 15.18
CA ASP A 37 6.86 -3.85 15.56
C ASP A 37 6.03 -5.11 15.87
N ASP A 38 4.73 -4.96 16.05
CA ASP A 38 3.77 -6.02 16.31
C ASP A 38 3.13 -6.60 15.02
N LEU A 39 3.60 -6.21 13.84
CA LEU A 39 3.18 -6.75 12.56
C LEU A 39 4.31 -7.58 11.93
N ALA A 40 3.97 -8.78 11.47
CA ALA A 40 4.87 -9.62 10.69
C ALA A 40 4.23 -9.97 9.34
N VAL A 41 5.05 -10.11 8.30
CA VAL A 41 4.57 -10.57 6.98
C VAL A 41 4.13 -12.02 7.09
N ARG A 42 2.84 -12.28 6.92
CA ARG A 42 2.29 -13.64 6.93
C ARG A 42 2.59 -14.41 5.64
N THR A 43 2.56 -13.71 4.50
CA THR A 43 2.67 -14.34 3.18
C THR A 43 3.18 -13.35 2.15
N GLU A 44 4.06 -13.80 1.28
CA GLU A 44 4.51 -13.08 0.09
C GLU A 44 4.04 -13.81 -1.17
N ARG A 45 3.61 -13.04 -2.19
CA ARG A 45 3.27 -13.56 -3.51
C ARG A 45 3.93 -12.69 -4.57
N SER A 46 4.78 -13.31 -5.37
CA SER A 46 5.37 -12.67 -6.55
C SER A 46 4.36 -12.66 -7.70
N VAL A 47 4.18 -11.49 -8.32
CA VAL A 47 3.29 -11.31 -9.48
C VAL A 47 4.03 -10.56 -10.58
N TRP A 48 3.64 -10.82 -11.83
CA TRP A 48 4.12 -10.08 -12.99
C TRP A 48 3.12 -8.98 -13.33
N ALA A 49 3.61 -7.76 -13.53
CA ALA A 49 2.79 -6.63 -13.97
C ALA A 49 3.29 -6.15 -15.34
N ALA A 50 2.44 -6.22 -16.36
CA ALA A 50 2.68 -5.63 -17.66
C ALA A 50 1.88 -4.33 -17.79
N ARG A 51 2.49 -3.29 -18.38
CA ARG A 51 1.82 -2.03 -18.72
C ARG A 51 1.87 -1.81 -20.22
N ARG A 52 0.82 -1.24 -20.81
CA ARG A 52 0.86 -0.76 -22.19
C ARG A 52 1.64 0.57 -22.25
N PRO A 53 2.51 0.79 -23.25
CA PRO A 53 3.07 2.11 -23.52
C PRO A 53 1.94 3.10 -23.85
N ALA A 54 2.14 4.37 -23.50
CA ALA A 54 1.25 5.47 -23.88
C ALA A 54 1.37 5.78 -25.38
#